data_AF-A0AAE0DMD1-F1
#
_entry.id   AF-A0AAE0DMD1-F1
#
_cell.length_a   1.000
_cell.length_b   1.000
_cell.length_c   1.000
_cell.angle_alpha   90.00
_cell.angle_beta   90.00
_cell.angle_gamma   90.00
#
_symmetry.space_group_name_H-M   'P 1'
#
loop_
_entity.id
_entity.type
_entity.pdbx_description
1 polymer ?
#
loop_
_entity_poly.entity_id
_entity_poly.type
_entity_poly.pdbx_seq_one_letter_code
_entity_poly.pdbx_strand_id
1 'polypeptide(L)'
;MQTIQRLSTELTVLQNDVLSYRNERDLGFEHNLIGIFIRQCNTQKEVYDCVDRLMKDRYHEWYLALAELPVWGEGVNKQVQICIRGCQDMVVANLNWSFKTERYFEKEHWNVRRTRVVACVIWT
;
A
#
# COMPACT_ATOMS: atom_id res chain seq x y z
N MET A 1 19.00 2.31 5.26
CA MET A 1 18.12 1.34 5.96
C MET A 1 16.86 1.96 6.56
N GLN A 2 16.94 3.02 7.37
CA GLN A 2 15.73 3.65 7.95
C GLN A 2 14.71 4.07 6.88
N THR A 3 15.17 4.67 5.78
CA THR A 3 14.32 5.02 4.62
C THR A 3 13.58 3.80 4.08
N ILE A 4 14.25 2.66 3.90
CA ILE A 4 13.66 1.42 3.40
C ILE A 4 12.56 0.91 4.36
N GLN A 5 12.80 0.93 5.67
CA GLN A 5 11.80 0.52 6.67
C GLN A 5 10.59 1.46 6.74
N ARG A 6 10.82 2.77 6.61
CA ARG A 6 9.73 3.75 6.52
C ARG A 6 8.89 3.48 5.26
N LEU A 7 9.54 3.34 4.12
CA LEU A 7 8.87 3.13 2.83
C LEU A 7 8.07 1.83 2.79
N SER A 8 8.55 0.73 3.39
CA SER A 8 7.74 -0.50 3.48
C SER A 8 6.48 -0.29 4.31
N THR A 9 6.58 0.47 5.40
CA THR A 9 5.43 0.82 6.25
C THR A 9 4.44 1.70 5.49
N GLU A 10 4.93 2.76 4.84
CA GLU A 10 4.09 3.67 4.04
C GLU A 10 3.37 2.93 2.91
N LEU A 11 4.08 2.09 2.15
CA LEU A 11 3.45 1.26 1.10
C LEU A 11 2.39 0.32 1.66
N THR A 12 2.64 -0.26 2.84
CA THR A 12 1.68 -1.15 3.52
C THR A 12 0.42 -0.41 3.93
N VAL A 13 0.56 0.81 4.48
CA VAL A 13 -0.56 1.68 4.85
C VAL A 13 -1.34 2.12 3.62
N LEU A 14 -0.66 2.59 2.56
CA LEU A 14 -1.33 3.01 1.32
C LEU A 14 -2.14 1.87 0.68
N GLN A 15 -1.57 0.66 0.67
CA GLN A 15 -2.31 -0.53 0.23
C GLN A 15 -3.51 -0.83 1.13
N ASN A 16 -3.36 -0.66 2.45
CA ASN A 16 -4.45 -0.89 3.38
C ASN A 16 -5.61 0.08 3.10
N ASP A 17 -5.33 1.38 3.09
CA ASP A 17 -6.32 2.44 2.91
C ASP A 17 -7.09 2.27 1.59
N VAL A 18 -6.40 1.91 0.50
CA VAL A 18 -7.04 1.67 -0.81
C VAL A 18 -8.02 0.50 -0.75
N LEU A 19 -7.63 -0.60 -0.10
CA LEU A 19 -8.42 -1.83 -0.07
C LEU A 19 -9.52 -1.78 1.00
N SER A 20 -9.29 -1.06 2.09
CA SER A 20 -10.19 -0.96 3.24
C SER A 20 -11.25 0.13 3.11
N TYR A 21 -11.02 1.13 2.24
CA TYR A 21 -11.81 2.37 2.21
C TYR A 21 -13.33 2.14 2.18
N ARG A 22 -13.82 1.22 1.35
CA ARG A 22 -15.26 0.94 1.26
C ARG A 22 -15.84 0.54 2.61
N ASN A 23 -15.21 -0.42 3.27
CA ASN A 23 -15.67 -0.95 4.54
C ASN A 23 -15.49 0.07 5.67
N GLU A 24 -14.38 0.80 5.67
CA GLU A 24 -14.13 1.84 6.67
C GLU A 24 -15.15 2.98 6.57
N ARG A 25 -15.47 3.41 5.35
CA ARG A 25 -16.51 4.40 5.09
C ARG A 25 -17.88 3.90 5.56
N ASP A 26 -18.25 2.67 5.22
CA ASP A 26 -19.55 2.10 5.60
C ASP A 26 -19.69 1.95 7.13
N LEU A 27 -18.58 1.83 7.84
CA LEU A 27 -18.50 1.82 9.31
C LEU A 27 -18.33 3.22 9.93
N GLY A 28 -18.22 4.28 9.13
CA GLY A 28 -18.05 5.66 9.61
C GLY A 28 -16.66 6.00 10.14
N PHE A 29 -15.62 5.26 9.75
CA PHE A 29 -14.23 5.57 10.12
C PHE A 29 -13.67 6.70 9.26
N GLU A 30 -13.03 7.69 9.90
CA GLU A 30 -12.54 8.91 9.25
C GLU A 30 -11.05 8.87 8.87
N HIS A 31 -10.30 7.91 9.41
CA HIS A 31 -8.84 7.82 9.25
C HIS A 31 -8.47 6.97 8.03
N ASN A 32 -8.70 7.52 6.83
CA ASN A 32 -8.29 6.88 5.57
C ASN A 32 -7.88 7.94 4.54
N LEU A 33 -6.76 7.72 3.86
CA LEU A 33 -6.22 8.63 2.87
C LEU A 33 -7.18 8.90 1.70
N ILE A 34 -7.97 7.90 1.28
CA ILE A 34 -9.01 8.09 0.25
C ILE A 34 -10.04 9.11 0.72
N GLY A 35 -10.47 9.02 1.98
CA GLY A 35 -11.38 10.01 2.58
C GLY A 35 -10.80 11.43 2.62
N ILE A 36 -9.48 11.56 2.78
CA ILE A 36 -8.78 12.85 2.72
C ILE A 36 -8.80 13.41 1.29
N PHE A 37 -8.45 12.60 0.30
CA PHE A 37 -8.36 13.04 -1.10
C PHE A 37 -9.71 13.32 -1.75
N ILE A 38 -10.79 12.68 -1.31
CA ILE A 38 -12.15 13.01 -1.79
C ILE A 38 -12.48 14.49 -1.58
N ARG A 39 -11.98 15.11 -0.50
CA ARG A 39 -12.19 16.55 -0.24
C ARG A 39 -11.38 17.46 -1.17
N GLN A 40 -10.44 16.91 -1.93
CA GLN A 40 -9.48 17.65 -2.76
C GLN A 40 -9.61 17.33 -4.25
N CYS A 41 -10.48 16.40 -4.62
CA CYS A 41 -10.65 15.91 -5.99
C CYS A 41 -12.13 15.94 -6.39
N ASN A 42 -12.41 16.03 -7.69
CA ASN A 42 -13.77 16.12 -8.21
C ASN A 42 -14.33 14.76 -8.61
N THR A 43 -13.45 13.78 -8.89
CA THR A 43 -13.88 12.43 -9.31
C THR A 43 -13.17 11.33 -8.54
N GLN A 44 -13.83 10.19 -8.39
CA GLN A 44 -13.24 9.03 -7.71
C GLN A 44 -11.98 8.56 -8.43
N LYS A 45 -11.97 8.65 -9.76
CA LYS A 45 -10.78 8.38 -10.56
C LYS A 45 -9.59 9.27 -10.15
N GLU A 46 -9.79 10.58 -10.04
CA GLU A 46 -8.74 11.52 -9.62
C GLU A 46 -8.17 11.16 -8.24
N VAL A 47 -9.03 10.76 -7.30
CA VAL A 47 -8.60 10.31 -5.96
C VAL A 47 -7.66 9.11 -6.04
N TYR A 48 -8.06 8.05 -6.76
CA TYR A 48 -7.20 6.87 -6.90
C TYR A 48 -5.95 7.15 -7.75
N ASP A 49 -6.02 8.06 -8.74
CA ASP A 49 -4.86 8.52 -9.50
C ASP A 49 -3.86 9.27 -8.59
N CYS A 50 -4.33 10.03 -7.59
CA CYS A 50 -3.47 10.66 -6.57
C CYS A 50 -2.73 9.62 -5.72
N VAL A 51 -3.44 8.58 -5.24
CA VAL A 51 -2.81 7.52 -4.45
C VAL A 51 -1.86 6.67 -5.29
N ASP A 52 -2.18 6.38 -6.54
CA ASP A 52 -1.29 5.66 -7.47
C ASP A 52 0.03 6.42 -7.68
N ARG A 53 -0.04 7.74 -7.88
CA ARG A 53 1.18 8.59 -7.94
C ARG A 53 1.98 8.50 -6.65
N LEU A 54 1.32 8.62 -5.49
CA LEU A 54 1.99 8.53 -4.20
C LEU A 54 2.69 7.17 -4.01
N MET A 55 2.04 6.06 -4.36
CA MET A 55 2.67 4.73 -4.31
C MET A 55 3.86 4.63 -5.25
N LYS A 56 3.76 5.13 -6.49
CA LYS A 56 4.86 5.14 -7.46
C LYS A 56 6.06 5.95 -6.96
N ASP A 57 5.82 7.10 -6.34
CA ASP A 57 6.88 7.92 -5.75
C ASP A 57 7.61 7.16 -4.63
N ARG A 58 6.87 6.44 -3.77
CA ARG A 58 7.46 5.60 -2.72
C ARG A 58 8.26 4.42 -3.28
N TYR A 59 7.79 3.78 -4.35
CA TYR A 59 8.57 2.75 -5.04
C TYR A 59 9.84 3.31 -5.67
N HIS A 60 9.77 4.48 -6.30
CA HIS A 60 10.95 5.14 -6.85
C HIS A 60 11.97 5.47 -5.76
N GLU A 61 11.53 6.07 -4.66
CA GLU A 61 12.35 6.38 -3.49
C GLU A 61 12.97 5.13 -2.87
N TRP A 62 12.24 4.00 -2.87
CA TRP A 62 12.76 2.72 -2.40
C TRP A 62 13.97 2.25 -3.20
N TYR A 63 13.89 2.33 -4.54
CA TYR A 63 15.01 1.93 -5.39
C TYR A 63 16.23 2.83 -5.23
N LEU A 64 16.03 4.14 -5.06
CA LEU A 64 17.11 5.07 -4.73
C LEU A 64 17.74 4.73 -3.39
N ALA A 65 16.92 4.51 -2.35
CA ALA A 65 17.39 4.17 -1.02
C ALA A 65 18.16 2.84 -0.98
N LEU A 66 17.84 1.88 -1.86
CA LEU A 66 18.62 0.65 -2.03
C LEU A 66 19.98 0.91 -2.68
N ALA A 67 20.02 1.77 -3.71
CA ALA A 67 21.24 2.10 -4.44
C ALA A 67 22.24 2.92 -3.58
N GLU A 68 21.74 3.70 -2.63
CA GLU A 68 22.53 4.54 -1.73
C GLU A 68 23.07 3.80 -0.49
N LEU A 69 22.79 2.50 -0.33
CA LEU A 69 23.29 1.76 0.82
C LEU A 69 24.82 1.66 0.81
N PRO A 70 25.49 2.00 1.93
CA PRO A 70 26.93 1.77 2.05
C PRO A 70 27.31 0.28 1.89
N VAL A 71 28.60 0.04 1.71
CA VAL A 71 29.18 -1.30 1.75
C VAL A 71 29.93 -1.45 3.08
N TRP A 72 29.57 -2.44 3.88
CA TRP A 72 30.15 -2.63 5.23
C TRP A 72 31.00 -3.90 5.37
N GLY A 73 30.98 -4.79 4.37
CA GLY A 73 31.63 -6.11 4.39
C GLY A 73 30.62 -7.26 4.44
N GLU A 74 31.06 -8.46 4.09
CA GLU A 74 30.17 -9.61 3.79
C GLU A 74 29.18 -9.92 4.92
N GLY A 75 29.66 -10.00 6.16
CA GLY A 75 28.83 -10.34 7.32
C GLY A 75 27.68 -9.36 7.55
N VAL A 76 27.98 -8.04 7.52
CA VAL A 76 26.97 -6.99 7.71
C VAL A 76 26.06 -6.89 6.49
N ASN A 77 26.63 -6.95 5.28
CA ASN A 77 25.85 -6.92 4.04
C ASN A 77 24.82 -8.05 4.01
N LYS A 78 25.17 -9.26 4.46
CA LYS A 78 24.23 -10.39 4.57
C LYS A 78 23.05 -10.07 5.49
N GLN A 79 23.30 -9.46 6.66
CA GLN A 79 22.24 -9.06 7.59
C GLN A 79 21.36 -7.95 7.01
N VAL A 80 21.96 -6.98 6.33
CA VAL A 80 21.24 -5.91 5.63
C VAL A 80 20.31 -6.48 4.57
N GLN A 81 20.76 -7.44 3.77
CA GLN A 81 19.92 -8.11 2.75
C GLN A 81 18.75 -8.87 3.37
N ILE A 82 18.94 -9.53 4.51
CA ILE A 82 17.86 -10.17 5.26
C ILE A 82 16.82 -9.13 5.71
N CYS A 83 17.27 -7.99 6.23
CA CYS A 83 16.37 -6.92 6.66
C CYS A 83 15.59 -6.30 5.49
N ILE A 84 16.25 -6.06 4.36
CA ILE A 84 15.60 -5.58 3.13
C ILE A 84 14.52 -6.56 2.69
N ARG A 85 14.83 -7.86 2.67
CA ARG A 85 13.87 -8.90 2.32
C ARG A 85 12.67 -8.91 3.27
N GLY A 86 12.90 -8.82 4.58
CA GLY A 86 11.80 -8.74 5.55
C GLY A 86 10.88 -7.54 5.31
N CYS A 87 11.44 -6.39 4.93
CA CYS A 87 10.64 -5.21 4.57
C CYS A 87 9.82 -5.44 3.30
N GLN A 88 10.38 -6.11 2.28
CA GLN A 88 9.65 -6.48 1.06
C GLN A 88 8.54 -7.50 1.33
N ASP A 89 8.86 -8.52 2.13
CA ASP A 89 7.94 -9.59 2.50
C ASP A 89 6.74 -9.02 3.25
N MET A 90 6.93 -8.02 4.12
CA MET A 90 5.82 -7.33 4.79
C MET A 90 4.83 -6.70 3.80
N VAL A 91 5.33 -5.95 2.81
CA VAL A 91 4.49 -5.30 1.78
C VAL A 91 3.74 -6.34 0.95
N VAL A 92 4.43 -7.41 0.52
CA VAL A 92 3.83 -8.48 -0.29
C VAL A 92 2.85 -9.31 0.53
N ALA A 93 3.17 -9.60 1.80
CA ALA A 93 2.29 -10.33 2.70
C ALA A 93 1.01 -9.55 2.97
N ASN A 94 1.09 -8.24 3.21
CA ASN A 94 -0.08 -7.38 3.37
C ASN A 94 -1.00 -7.45 2.15
N LEU A 95 -0.46 -7.26 0.94
CA LEU A 95 -1.23 -7.36 -0.30
C LEU A 95 -1.91 -8.72 -0.44
N ASN A 96 -1.17 -9.81 -0.20
CA ASN A 96 -1.70 -11.16 -0.30
C ASN A 96 -2.78 -11.44 0.75
N TRP A 97 -2.56 -11.01 1.98
CA TRP A 97 -3.49 -11.18 3.09
C TRP A 97 -4.79 -10.41 2.84
N SER A 98 -4.69 -9.16 2.37
CA SER A 98 -5.86 -8.31 2.08
C SER A 98 -6.82 -8.92 1.06
N PHE A 99 -6.33 -9.71 0.10
CA PHE A 99 -7.18 -10.45 -0.83
C PHE A 99 -7.47 -11.90 -0.41
N LYS A 100 -6.72 -12.47 0.53
CA LYS A 100 -6.96 -13.83 1.02
C LYS A 100 -8.08 -13.87 2.06
N THR A 101 -8.21 -12.79 2.84
CA THR A 101 -9.29 -12.65 3.82
C THR A 101 -10.56 -12.10 3.19
N GLU A 102 -11.69 -12.35 3.86
CA GLU A 102 -12.99 -11.75 3.53
C GLU A 102 -13.14 -10.34 4.12
N ARG A 103 -12.11 -9.80 4.80
CA ARG A 103 -12.20 -8.56 5.59
C ARG A 103 -12.61 -7.33 4.77
N TYR A 104 -12.15 -7.23 3.52
CA TYR A 104 -12.33 -6.03 2.68
C TYR A 104 -13.35 -6.19 1.57
N PHE A 105 -13.45 -7.40 1.01
CA PHE A 105 -14.28 -7.67 -0.16
C PHE A 105 -15.28 -8.81 0.08
N GLU A 106 -15.45 -9.24 1.33
CA GLU A 106 -16.32 -10.35 1.70
C GLU A 106 -16.06 -11.56 0.78
N LYS A 107 -17.11 -12.16 0.21
CA LYS A 107 -17.03 -13.30 -0.71
C LYS A 107 -16.50 -12.95 -2.11
N GLU A 108 -16.39 -11.67 -2.46
CA GLU A 108 -15.92 -11.19 -3.78
C GLU A 108 -14.40 -11.04 -3.86
N HIS A 109 -13.67 -11.26 -2.77
CA HIS A 109 -12.22 -11.04 -2.66
C HIS A 109 -11.38 -11.68 -3.78
N TRP A 110 -11.68 -12.91 -4.20
CA TRP A 110 -10.99 -13.56 -5.32
C TRP A 110 -11.32 -12.94 -6.67
N ASN A 111 -12.58 -12.54 -6.88
CA ASN A 111 -13.00 -11.88 -8.12
C ASN A 111 -12.29 -10.54 -8.26
N VAL A 112 -12.29 -9.72 -7.20
CA VAL A 112 -11.59 -8.43 -7.17
C VAL A 112 -10.10 -8.62 -7.42
N ARG A 113 -9.45 -9.61 -6.77
CA ARG A 113 -8.01 -9.87 -7.00
C ARG A 113 -7.71 -10.20 -8.47
N ARG A 114 -8.57 -11.00 -9.11
CA ARG A 114 -8.38 -11.46 -10.49
C ARG A 114 -8.66 -10.35 -11.50
N THR A 115 -9.74 -9.60 -11.33
CA THR A 115 -10.18 -8.59 -12.29
C THR A 115 -9.54 -7.23 -12.06
N ARG A 116 -9.11 -6.96 -10.82
CA ARG A 116 -8.71 -5.63 -10.33
C ARG A 116 -9.82 -4.59 -10.47
N VAL A 117 -11.07 -5.04 -10.48
CA VAL A 117 -12.27 -4.21 -10.59
C VAL A 117 -13.05 -4.29 -9.29
N VAL A 118 -13.42 -3.12 -8.77
CA VAL A 118 -14.31 -2.97 -7.61
C VAL A 118 -15.53 -2.15 -8.02
N ALA A 119 -16.66 -2.38 -7.36
CA ALA A 119 -17.82 -1.53 -7.52
C ALA A 119 -17.51 -0.12 -7.03
N CYS A 120 -17.89 0.89 -7.82
CA CYS A 120 -17.74 2.29 -7.44
C CYS A 120 -18.56 2.56 -6.16
N VAL A 121 -18.04 3.39 -5.24
CA VAL A 121 -18.81 3.77 -4.06
C VAL A 121 -19.38 5.16 -4.33
N ILE A 122 -20.70 5.29 -4.29
CA ILE A 122 -21.35 6.56 -4.57
C ILE A 122 -21.00 7.52 -3.43
N TRP A 123 -20.49 8.70 -3.76
CA TRP A 123 -20.34 9.83 -2.86
C TRP A 123 -21.72 10.47 -2.71
N THR A 124 -22.29 10.43 -1.51
CA THR A 124 -23.51 11.16 -1.15
C THR A 124 -23.14 12.35 -0.30
#